data_AF-A0A0E2NAI8-F1
#
_entry.id   AF-A0A0E2NAI8-F1
#
_cell.length_a   1.000
_cell.length_b   1.000
_cell.length_c   1.000
_cell.angle_alpha   90.00
_cell.angle_beta   90.00
_cell.angle_gamma   90.00
#
_symmetry.space_group_name_H-M   'P 1'
#
loop_
_entity.id
_entity.type
_entity.pdbx_description
1 polymer ?
#
loop_
_entity_poly.entity_id
_entity_poly.type
_entity_poly.pdbx_seq_one_letter_code
_entity_poly.pdbx_strand_id
1 'polypeptide(L)'
;MLTKNFDHQAAVRQACAKNGIELDGLGPATGRFSHQLEQDLLGYDIVFATARMAIEAAAVGCAVVVCDARGFAGLLNTANMQAWRRMNLGVGVLAKPMTVENLMDAISRFDAGHAAAVSAYFRRVAGDAHFVEEHLRIYSQAMQTDEAPNFDARFLATASWIEEIGILASAQAMVSHCKGAAWMAQIRQSQLRF
;
A
#
# COMPACT_ATOMS: atom_id res chain seq x y z
N MET A 1 11.37 4.08 -1.87
CA MET A 1 10.05 4.62 -2.27
C MET A 1 9.27 3.56 -3.03
N LEU A 2 8.01 3.34 -2.64
CA LEU A 2 7.09 2.45 -3.34
C LEU A 2 6.09 3.29 -4.13
N THR A 3 6.13 3.21 -5.46
CA THR A 3 5.33 4.15 -6.27
C THR A 3 4.83 3.57 -7.60
N LYS A 4 3.64 4.04 -7.98
CA LYS A 4 2.97 3.76 -9.26
C LYS A 4 3.01 4.93 -10.24
N ASN A 5 3.39 6.13 -9.78
CA ASN A 5 3.35 7.37 -10.57
C ASN A 5 4.73 8.07 -10.57
N PHE A 6 4.95 8.95 -11.53
CA PHE A 6 6.24 9.64 -11.71
C PHE A 6 6.30 11.05 -11.09
N ASP A 7 5.17 11.76 -11.01
CA ASP A 7 5.15 13.22 -10.78
C ASP A 7 5.77 13.67 -9.45
N HIS A 8 5.60 12.90 -8.37
CA HIS A 8 6.14 13.24 -7.04
C HIS A 8 7.60 12.77 -6.85
N GLN A 9 8.13 11.93 -7.74
CA GLN A 9 9.45 11.32 -7.55
C GLN A 9 10.57 12.35 -7.52
N ALA A 10 10.47 13.40 -8.32
CA ALA A 10 11.49 14.47 -8.37
C ALA A 10 11.62 15.18 -7.02
N ALA A 11 10.50 15.51 -6.38
CA ALA A 11 10.49 16.17 -5.08
C ALA A 11 10.94 15.23 -3.95
N VAL A 12 10.59 13.94 -3.99
CA VAL A 12 11.12 12.93 -3.04
C VAL A 12 12.64 12.78 -3.20
N ARG A 13 13.14 12.64 -4.42
CA ARG A 13 14.59 12.58 -4.71
C ARG A 13 15.32 13.81 -4.19
N GLN A 14 14.77 15.00 -4.42
CA GLN A 14 15.36 16.24 -3.96
C GLN A 14 15.38 16.34 -2.43
N ALA A 15 14.30 15.94 -1.74
CA ALA A 15 14.25 15.93 -0.29
C ALA A 15 15.25 14.94 0.32
N CYS A 16 15.36 13.73 -0.23
CA CYS A 16 16.36 12.74 0.22
C CYS A 16 17.79 13.23 0.01
N ALA A 17 18.10 13.77 -1.18
CA ALA A 17 19.43 14.31 -1.48
C ALA A 17 19.84 15.44 -0.51
N LYS A 18 18.91 16.33 -0.16
CA LYS A 18 19.15 17.40 0.83
C LYS A 18 19.38 16.89 2.26
N ASN A 19 18.94 15.67 2.58
CA ASN A 19 19.14 15.03 3.89
C ASN A 19 20.26 13.97 3.87
N GLY A 20 21.00 13.82 2.76
CA GLY A 20 22.04 12.80 2.63
C GLY A 20 21.52 11.37 2.64
N ILE A 21 20.26 11.16 2.23
CA ILE A 21 19.60 9.85 2.20
C ILE A 21 19.66 9.29 0.77
N GLU A 22 20.11 8.06 0.63
CA GLU A 22 20.02 7.31 -0.63
C GLU A 22 18.58 6.87 -0.89
N LEU A 23 18.08 7.07 -2.12
CA LEU A 23 16.71 6.75 -2.48
C LEU A 23 16.64 5.65 -3.53
N ASP A 24 16.17 4.49 -3.10
CA ASP A 24 15.72 3.43 -4.00
C ASP A 24 14.25 3.56 -4.38
N GLY A 25 13.93 3.10 -5.59
CA GLY A 25 12.57 3.02 -6.11
C GLY A 25 12.16 1.57 -6.39
N LEU A 26 10.94 1.22 -5.99
CA LEU A 26 10.27 -0.04 -6.31
C LEU A 26 8.84 0.25 -6.80
N GLY A 27 8.38 -0.51 -7.78
CA GLY A 27 7.04 -0.42 -8.36
C GLY A 27 7.02 -0.09 -9.86
N PRO A 28 5.82 -0.06 -10.48
CA PRO A 28 5.66 0.09 -11.93
C PRO A 28 6.40 1.29 -12.52
N ALA A 29 6.43 2.41 -11.79
CA ALA A 29 7.09 3.64 -12.23
C ALA A 29 8.62 3.59 -12.12
N THR A 30 9.21 2.46 -11.74
CA THR A 30 10.67 2.26 -11.62
C THR A 30 11.16 1.08 -12.45
N GLY A 31 10.25 0.27 -13.01
CA GLY A 31 10.57 -0.98 -13.71
C GLY A 31 11.09 -2.10 -12.80
N ARG A 32 11.28 -1.84 -11.50
CA ARG A 32 11.73 -2.82 -10.51
C ARG A 32 10.55 -3.35 -9.72
N PHE A 33 10.32 -4.66 -9.81
CA PHE A 33 9.30 -5.37 -9.06
C PHE A 33 9.94 -6.32 -8.07
N SER A 34 9.32 -6.48 -6.90
CA SER A 34 9.71 -7.48 -5.91
C SER A 34 8.57 -8.46 -5.69
N HIS A 35 8.93 -9.73 -5.50
CA HIS A 35 8.02 -10.79 -5.09
C HIS A 35 8.14 -11.14 -3.60
N GLN A 36 9.04 -10.47 -2.88
CA GLN A 36 9.32 -10.68 -1.45
C GLN A 36 9.48 -9.32 -0.77
N LEU A 37 8.49 -8.44 -0.97
CA LEU A 37 8.55 -7.06 -0.51
C LEU A 37 8.75 -6.99 1.02
N GLU A 38 8.18 -7.95 1.75
CA GLU A 38 8.34 -8.11 3.19
C GLU A 38 9.77 -8.41 3.63
N GLN A 39 10.60 -8.99 2.75
CA GLN A 39 12.02 -9.23 3.01
C GLN A 39 12.86 -8.06 2.55
N ASP A 40 12.57 -7.52 1.36
CA ASP A 40 13.30 -6.38 0.80
C ASP A 40 13.18 -5.14 1.69
N LEU A 41 12.01 -4.90 2.28
CA LEU A 41 11.75 -3.73 3.12
C LEU A 41 12.53 -3.75 4.44
N LEU A 42 13.04 -4.89 4.89
CA LEU A 42 13.86 -4.98 6.12
C LEU A 42 15.16 -4.17 6.02
N GLY A 43 15.62 -3.85 4.81
CA GLY A 43 16.81 -3.04 4.58
C GLY A 43 16.56 -1.52 4.57
N TYR A 44 15.34 -1.04 4.83
CA TYR A 44 14.99 0.38 4.73
C TYR A 44 14.42 0.94 6.03
N ASP A 45 14.94 2.09 6.45
CA ASP A 45 14.42 2.84 7.60
C ASP A 45 13.13 3.61 7.26
N ILE A 46 13.13 4.30 6.11
CA ILE A 46 12.04 5.19 5.70
C ILE A 46 11.48 4.75 4.34
N VAL A 47 10.15 4.60 4.28
CA VAL A 47 9.42 4.28 3.06
C VAL A 47 8.41 5.39 2.74
N PHE A 48 8.53 5.93 1.53
CA PHE A 48 7.52 6.79 0.91
C PHE A 48 6.52 5.91 0.16
N ALA A 49 5.25 5.93 0.57
CA ALA A 49 4.21 5.08 0.00
C ALA A 49 2.79 5.61 0.30
N THR A 50 1.78 5.04 -0.34
CA THR A 50 0.36 5.23 0.01
C THR A 50 -0.39 3.91 0.00
N ALA A 51 -1.59 3.92 0.59
CA ALA A 51 -2.52 2.81 0.58
C ALA A 51 -1.88 1.51 1.13
N ARG A 52 -2.10 0.40 0.44
CA ARG A 52 -1.59 -0.92 0.82
C ARG A 52 -0.07 -0.98 0.97
N MET A 53 0.68 -0.34 0.07
CA MET A 53 2.15 -0.30 0.14
C MET A 53 2.63 0.38 1.44
N ALA A 54 1.90 1.39 1.92
CA ALA A 54 2.18 2.04 3.20
C ALA A 54 1.86 1.12 4.39
N ILE A 55 0.77 0.35 4.33
CA ILE A 55 0.39 -0.62 5.37
C ILE A 55 1.44 -1.74 5.47
N GLU A 56 1.85 -2.30 4.34
CA GLU A 56 2.86 -3.37 4.26
C GLU A 56 4.21 -2.89 4.83
N ALA A 57 4.67 -1.70 4.43
CA ALA A 57 5.89 -1.11 4.97
C ALA A 57 5.84 -0.86 6.48
N ALA A 58 4.71 -0.32 6.97
CA ALA A 58 4.51 -0.12 8.40
C ALA A 58 4.52 -1.47 9.16
N ALA A 59 3.84 -2.49 8.63
CA ALA A 59 3.80 -3.82 9.23
C ALA A 59 5.20 -4.48 9.28
N VAL A 60 6.04 -4.28 8.27
CA VAL A 60 7.43 -4.78 8.27
C VAL A 60 8.25 -4.11 9.36
N GLY A 61 8.09 -2.80 9.58
CA GLY A 61 8.80 -2.04 10.61
C GLY A 61 9.36 -0.70 10.15
N CYS A 62 9.17 -0.33 8.88
CA CYS A 62 9.67 0.93 8.34
C CYS A 62 8.88 2.12 8.91
N ALA A 63 9.55 3.26 9.06
CA ALA A 63 8.86 4.54 9.19
C ALA A 63 8.24 4.92 7.85
N VAL A 64 6.97 5.30 7.84
CA VAL A 64 6.23 5.53 6.59
C VAL A 64 5.86 6.99 6.43
N VAL A 65 6.37 7.62 5.36
CA VAL A 65 5.91 8.92 4.90
C VAL A 65 4.82 8.70 3.87
N VAL A 66 3.59 9.10 4.22
CA VAL A 66 2.42 8.84 3.39
C VAL A 66 2.27 9.95 2.34
N CYS A 67 2.58 9.64 1.08
CA CYS A 67 2.55 10.59 -0.04
C CYS A 67 2.51 9.92 -1.41
N ASP A 68 1.84 10.56 -2.38
CA ASP A 68 1.94 10.20 -3.80
C ASP A 68 1.69 11.42 -4.72
N ALA A 69 1.47 11.19 -6.02
CA ALA A 69 1.26 12.27 -7.00
C ALA A 69 0.02 13.14 -6.70
N ARG A 70 -0.93 12.62 -5.93
CA ARG A 70 -2.18 13.30 -5.56
C ARG A 70 -2.01 14.19 -4.33
N GLY A 71 -0.95 14.01 -3.55
CA GLY A 71 -0.67 14.85 -2.39
C GLY A 71 0.17 14.18 -1.31
N PHE A 72 0.20 14.82 -0.16
CA PHE A 72 1.03 14.48 0.99
C PHE A 72 0.18 14.45 2.26
N ALA A 73 0.39 13.46 3.12
CA ALA A 73 -0.24 13.40 4.45
C ALA A 73 0.76 13.74 5.56
N GLY A 74 1.96 13.15 5.50
CA GLY A 74 3.00 13.29 6.51
C GLY A 74 3.57 11.96 6.98
N LEU A 75 4.38 12.03 8.04
CA LEU A 75 4.91 10.85 8.72
C LEU A 75 3.81 10.15 9.53
N LEU A 76 3.67 8.85 9.29
CA LEU A 76 2.81 7.96 10.08
C LEU A 76 3.41 7.79 11.48
N ASN A 77 2.59 7.97 12.52
CA ASN A 77 3.01 7.86 13.91
C ASN A 77 1.86 7.37 14.80
N THR A 78 2.13 7.19 16.09
CA THR A 78 1.18 6.68 17.07
C THR A 78 -0.05 7.57 17.26
N ALA A 79 0.06 8.88 16.99
CA ALA A 79 -1.05 9.83 17.13
C ALA A 79 -2.03 9.78 15.93
N ASN A 80 -1.59 9.39 14.74
CA ASN A 80 -2.41 9.40 13.52
C ASN A 80 -2.75 8.00 12.96
N MET A 81 -2.04 6.94 13.37
CA MET A 81 -2.13 5.61 12.74
C MET A 81 -3.55 5.03 12.71
N GLN A 82 -4.34 5.22 13.78
CA GLN A 82 -5.70 4.67 13.84
C GLN A 82 -6.66 5.40 12.90
N ALA A 83 -6.60 6.73 12.88
CA ALA A 83 -7.43 7.53 12.00
C ALA A 83 -7.08 7.29 10.53
N TRP A 84 -5.78 7.20 10.22
CA TRP A 84 -5.32 6.96 8.85
C TRP A 84 -5.58 5.54 8.38
N ARG A 85 -5.52 4.54 9.26
CA ARG A 85 -5.92 3.15 8.94
C ARG A 85 -7.37 3.05 8.47
N ARG A 86 -8.29 3.82 9.06
CA ARG A 86 -9.71 3.86 8.65
C ARG A 86 -9.90 4.41 7.23
N MET A 87 -8.96 5.22 6.75
CA MET A 87 -8.91 5.72 5.37
C MET A 87 -7.91 4.95 4.50
N ASN A 88 -7.50 3.75 4.94
CA ASN A 88 -6.53 2.87 4.28
C ASN A 88 -5.17 3.51 3.98
N LEU A 89 -4.80 4.63 4.63
CA LEU A 89 -3.66 5.47 4.25
C LEU A 89 -3.72 5.89 2.77
N GLY A 90 -4.94 5.95 2.23
CA GLY A 90 -5.24 6.22 0.84
C GLY A 90 -5.42 7.71 0.54
N VAL A 91 -6.10 8.01 -0.56
CA VAL A 91 -6.25 9.39 -1.04
C VAL A 91 -6.89 10.33 -0.01
N GLY A 92 -7.79 9.81 0.84
CA GLY A 92 -8.47 10.61 1.86
C GLY A 92 -7.55 11.26 2.90
N VAL A 93 -6.33 10.75 3.10
CA VAL A 93 -5.35 11.37 4.02
C VAL A 93 -4.41 12.38 3.35
N LEU A 94 -4.39 12.45 2.01
CA LEU A 94 -3.46 13.27 1.24
C LEU A 94 -3.91 14.73 1.15
N ALA A 95 -3.97 15.40 2.30
CA ALA A 95 -4.57 16.72 2.43
C ALA A 95 -3.61 17.91 2.23
N LYS A 96 -2.30 17.65 2.09
CA LYS A 96 -1.26 18.69 1.96
C LYS A 96 -0.61 18.65 0.58
N PRO A 97 -0.04 19.78 0.11
CA PRO A 97 0.69 19.81 -1.15
C PRO A 97 1.99 19.00 -1.05
N MET A 98 2.36 18.38 -2.17
CA MET A 98 3.60 17.62 -2.28
C MET A 98 4.76 18.59 -2.52
N THR A 99 5.37 19.10 -1.45
CA THR A 99 6.54 20.01 -1.52
C THR A 99 7.79 19.39 -0.89
N VAL A 100 8.96 19.87 -1.29
CA VAL A 100 10.25 19.41 -0.75
C VAL A 100 10.34 19.71 0.75
N GLU A 101 9.82 20.85 1.19
CA GLU A 101 9.83 21.29 2.58
C GLU A 101 9.00 20.36 3.47
N ASN A 102 7.79 19.98 3.00
CA ASN A 102 6.93 19.05 3.71
C ASN A 102 7.57 17.65 3.85
N LEU A 103 8.25 17.18 2.79
CA LEU A 103 8.99 15.93 2.83
C LEU A 103 10.18 16.00 3.81
N MET A 104 10.94 17.09 3.79
CA MET A 104 12.07 17.29 4.69
C MET A 104 11.63 17.34 6.15
N ASP A 105 10.52 18.02 6.46
CA ASP A 105 9.93 18.03 7.81
C ASP A 105 9.46 16.63 8.26
N ALA A 106 8.93 15.81 7.35
CA ALA A 106 8.59 14.42 7.70
C ALA A 106 9.83 13.54 7.93
N ILE A 107 10.87 13.69 7.09
CA ILE A 107 12.14 12.95 7.23
C ILE A 107 12.81 13.29 8.56
N SER A 108 12.86 14.57 8.94
CA SER A 108 13.53 15.01 10.17
C SER A 108 12.86 14.52 11.46
N ARG A 109 11.60 14.09 11.38
CA ARG A 109 10.82 13.54 12.50
C ARG A 109 10.92 12.03 12.63
N PHE A 110 11.78 11.38 11.83
CA PHE A 110 12.02 9.95 11.95
C PHE A 110 12.40 9.56 13.38
N ASP A 111 11.69 8.58 13.91
CA ASP A 111 11.95 7.99 15.22
C ASP A 111 11.68 6.48 15.17
N ALA A 112 12.70 5.68 15.48
CA ALA A 112 12.61 4.23 15.42
C ALA A 112 11.64 3.66 16.46
N GLY A 113 11.47 4.32 17.62
CA GLY A 113 10.51 3.91 18.64
C GLY A 113 9.06 4.04 18.17
N HIS A 114 8.72 5.15 17.53
CA HIS A 114 7.43 5.35 16.87
C HIS A 114 7.21 4.36 15.73
N ALA A 115 8.23 4.08 14.90
CA ALA A 115 8.11 3.09 13.83
C ALA A 115 7.79 1.69 14.39
N ALA A 116 8.46 1.27 15.47
CA ALA A 116 8.18 0.00 16.14
C ALA A 116 6.76 -0.08 16.71
N ALA A 117 6.28 0.99 17.37
CA ALA A 117 4.93 1.04 17.91
C ALA A 117 3.84 1.00 16.81
N VAL A 118 4.07 1.73 15.72
CA VAL A 118 3.23 1.70 14.53
C VAL A 118 3.22 0.29 13.91
N SER A 119 4.38 -0.35 13.80
CA SER A 119 4.49 -1.70 13.26
C SER A 119 3.70 -2.72 14.07
N ALA A 120 3.82 -2.68 15.41
CA ALA A 120 3.05 -3.55 16.29
C ALA A 120 1.53 -3.35 16.10
N TYR A 121 1.08 -2.11 15.92
CA TYR A 121 -0.32 -1.82 15.59
C TYR A 121 -0.73 -2.42 14.25
N PHE A 122 0.01 -2.18 13.17
CA PHE A 122 -0.34 -2.65 11.83
C PHE A 122 -0.26 -4.17 11.68
N ARG A 123 0.70 -4.85 12.33
CA ARG A 123 0.71 -6.33 12.38
C ARG A 123 -0.55 -6.90 13.02
N ARG A 124 -1.09 -6.22 14.05
CA ARG A 124 -2.34 -6.62 14.69
C ARG A 124 -3.56 -6.35 13.81
N VAL A 125 -3.67 -5.17 13.19
CA VAL A 125 -4.90 -4.75 12.47
C VAL A 125 -4.90 -5.04 10.97
N ALA A 126 -3.78 -5.53 10.43
CA ALA A 126 -3.66 -5.98 9.04
C ALA A 126 -3.20 -7.44 8.94
N GLY A 127 -3.15 -8.16 10.07
CA GLY A 127 -2.90 -9.60 10.11
C GLY A 127 -4.09 -10.40 9.59
N ASP A 128 -3.80 -11.58 9.06
CA ASP A 128 -4.75 -12.57 8.55
C ASP A 128 -5.79 -12.99 9.61
N ALA A 129 -5.34 -13.27 10.84
CA ALA A 129 -6.23 -13.65 11.93
C ALA A 129 -7.27 -12.56 12.24
N HIS A 130 -6.84 -11.30 12.30
CA HIS A 130 -7.75 -10.17 12.52
C HIS A 130 -8.72 -10.00 11.35
N PHE A 131 -8.24 -10.14 10.11
CA PHE A 131 -9.07 -10.02 8.93
C PHE A 131 -10.18 -11.09 8.90
N VAL A 132 -9.82 -12.34 9.21
CA VAL A 132 -10.76 -13.47 9.28
C VAL A 132 -11.76 -13.27 10.42
N GLU A 133 -11.29 -12.90 11.60
CA GLU A 133 -12.17 -12.66 12.76
C GLU A 133 -13.15 -11.51 12.51
N GLU A 134 -12.68 -10.41 11.93
CA GLU A 134 -13.53 -9.27 11.58
C GLU A 134 -14.55 -9.62 10.48
N HIS A 135 -14.14 -10.40 9.47
CA HIS A 135 -15.06 -10.92 8.46
C HIS A 135 -16.14 -11.81 9.11
N LEU A 136 -15.75 -12.78 9.94
CA LEU A 136 -16.69 -13.66 10.64
C LEU A 136 -17.65 -12.87 11.53
N ARG A 137 -17.14 -11.84 12.22
CA ARG A 137 -17.94 -10.94 13.05
C ARG A 137 -18.99 -10.20 12.22
N ILE A 138 -18.60 -9.59 11.10
CA ILE A 138 -19.51 -8.86 10.20
C ILE A 138 -20.55 -9.81 9.60
N TYR A 139 -20.13 -10.98 9.11
CA TYR A 139 -21.05 -12.00 8.58
C TYR A 139 -22.05 -12.48 9.63
N SER A 140 -21.58 -12.75 10.85
CA SER A 140 -22.46 -13.18 11.96
C SER A 140 -23.48 -12.09 12.31
N GLN A 141 -23.06 -10.82 12.34
CA GLN A 141 -23.98 -9.69 12.56
C GLN A 141 -25.02 -9.56 11.46
N ALA A 142 -24.62 -9.70 10.19
CA ALA A 142 -25.55 -9.67 9.07
C ALA A 142 -26.56 -10.81 9.13
N MET A 143 -26.15 -12.01 9.55
CA MET A 143 -27.05 -13.16 9.74
C MET A 143 -28.04 -12.98 10.90
N GLN A 144 -27.67 -12.20 11.92
CA GLN A 144 -28.51 -11.90 13.08
C GLN A 144 -29.44 -10.69 12.87
N THR A 145 -29.24 -9.95 11.77
CA THR A 145 -30.05 -8.77 11.45
C THR A 145 -31.28 -9.21 10.64
N ASP A 146 -32.48 -9.06 11.20
CA ASP A 146 -33.74 -9.41 10.53
C ASP A 146 -34.11 -8.44 9.39
N GLU A 147 -33.55 -7.23 9.38
CA GLU A 147 -33.75 -6.27 8.31
C GLU A 147 -32.71 -6.41 7.21
N ALA A 148 -33.19 -6.69 6.00
CA ALA A 148 -32.43 -6.52 4.78
C ALA A 148 -31.88 -5.08 4.72
N PRO A 149 -30.53 -4.88 4.69
CA PRO A 149 -29.98 -3.53 4.49
C PRO A 149 -30.51 -2.95 3.17
N ASN A 150 -30.77 -1.64 3.14
CA ASN A 150 -31.26 -1.01 1.92
C ASN A 150 -30.26 -1.21 0.76
N PHE A 151 -30.72 -0.99 -0.47
CA PHE A 151 -29.91 -1.22 -1.67
C PHE A 151 -28.60 -0.42 -1.63
N ASP A 152 -28.64 0.88 -1.34
CA ASP A 152 -27.46 1.76 -1.32
C ASP A 152 -26.40 1.33 -0.30
N ALA A 153 -26.83 0.93 0.90
CA ALA A 153 -25.93 0.43 1.95
C ALA A 153 -25.18 -0.83 1.51
N ARG A 154 -25.82 -1.71 0.73
CA ARG A 154 -25.18 -2.91 0.16
C ARG A 154 -24.14 -2.55 -0.89
N PHE A 155 -24.40 -1.58 -1.77
CA PHE A 155 -23.43 -1.15 -2.78
C PHE A 155 -22.22 -0.49 -2.15
N LEU A 156 -22.41 0.36 -1.14
CA LEU A 156 -21.30 0.98 -0.41
C LEU A 156 -20.44 -0.04 0.32
N ALA A 157 -21.06 -1.02 1.00
CA ALA A 157 -20.33 -2.10 1.64
C ALA A 157 -19.57 -2.97 0.62
N THR A 158 -20.20 -3.29 -0.51
CA THR A 158 -19.58 -4.07 -1.60
C THR A 158 -18.42 -3.30 -2.24
N ALA A 159 -18.58 -1.99 -2.49
CA ALA A 159 -17.52 -1.15 -3.03
C ALA A 159 -16.34 -1.07 -2.06
N SER A 160 -16.59 -0.86 -0.77
CA SER A 160 -15.54 -0.88 0.27
C SER A 160 -14.79 -2.22 0.30
N TRP A 161 -15.51 -3.32 0.18
CA TRP A 161 -14.92 -4.67 0.14
C TRP A 161 -14.14 -4.93 -1.16
N ILE A 162 -14.64 -4.47 -2.31
CA ILE A 162 -13.91 -4.55 -3.60
C ILE A 162 -12.68 -3.64 -3.59
N GLU A 163 -12.69 -2.49 -2.92
CA GLU A 163 -11.48 -1.67 -2.77
C GLU A 163 -10.43 -2.38 -1.90
N GLU A 164 -10.88 -3.14 -0.91
CA GLU A 164 -10.04 -3.93 -0.04
C GLU A 164 -9.48 -5.19 -0.75
N ILE A 165 -10.29 -5.88 -1.56
CA ILE A 165 -9.94 -7.14 -2.24
C ILE A 165 -9.47 -6.96 -3.69
N GLY A 166 -9.94 -5.96 -4.43
CA GLY A 166 -9.69 -5.76 -5.86
C GLY A 166 -8.21 -5.58 -6.24
N ILE A 167 -7.36 -5.36 -5.25
CA ILE A 167 -5.90 -5.39 -5.38
C ILE A 167 -5.37 -6.84 -5.56
N LEU A 168 -6.06 -7.87 -5.06
CA LEU A 168 -5.75 -9.29 -5.32
C LEU A 168 -6.12 -9.71 -6.75
N ALA A 169 -7.26 -9.24 -7.27
CA ALA A 169 -7.74 -9.63 -8.59
C ALA A 169 -6.88 -9.06 -9.73
N SER A 170 -6.36 -7.84 -9.58
CA SER A 170 -5.46 -7.23 -10.57
C SER A 170 -4.07 -7.91 -10.60
N ALA A 171 -3.55 -8.36 -9.45
CA ALA A 171 -2.31 -9.14 -9.39
C ALA A 171 -2.49 -10.56 -9.98
N GLN A 172 -3.61 -11.23 -9.70
CA GLN A 172 -3.89 -12.57 -10.26
C GLN A 172 -4.23 -12.55 -11.75
N ALA A 173 -4.95 -11.52 -12.23
CA ALA A 173 -5.23 -11.35 -13.65
C ALA A 173 -3.95 -11.13 -14.46
N MET A 174 -2.99 -10.35 -13.93
CA MET A 174 -1.72 -10.10 -14.62
C MET A 174 -0.81 -11.34 -14.64
N VAL A 175 -0.76 -12.11 -13.55
CA VAL A 175 -0.01 -13.40 -13.52
C VAL A 175 -0.65 -14.45 -14.44
N SER A 176 -1.98 -14.51 -14.54
CA SER A 176 -2.67 -15.42 -15.46
C SER A 176 -2.48 -15.02 -16.93
N HIS A 177 -2.48 -13.71 -17.25
CA HIS A 177 -2.23 -13.23 -18.61
C HIS A 177 -0.77 -13.47 -19.05
N CYS A 178 0.21 -13.25 -18.15
CA CYS A 178 1.62 -13.50 -18.44
C CYS A 178 1.94 -15.00 -18.61
N LYS A 179 1.29 -15.90 -17.84
CA LYS A 179 1.44 -17.35 -18.03
C LYS A 179 0.77 -17.85 -19.33
N GLY A 180 -0.39 -17.30 -19.69
CA GLY A 180 -1.07 -17.61 -20.95
C GLY A 180 -0.29 -17.13 -22.19
N ALA A 181 0.31 -15.94 -22.13
CA ALA A 181 1.11 -15.38 -23.22
C ALA A 181 2.42 -16.15 -23.45
N ALA A 182 3.10 -16.60 -22.38
CA ALA A 182 4.31 -17.43 -22.49
C ALA A 182 4.01 -18.82 -23.08
N TRP A 183 2.89 -19.45 -22.68
CA TRP A 183 2.46 -20.74 -23.23
C TRP A 183 2.07 -20.65 -24.72
N MET A 184 1.35 -19.59 -25.11
CA MET A 184 0.96 -19.34 -26.51
C MET A 184 2.14 -18.99 -27.42
N ALA A 185 3.16 -18.27 -26.91
CA ALA A 185 4.38 -17.97 -27.65
C ALA A 185 5.22 -19.23 -27.93
N GLN A 186 5.25 -20.16 -26.96
CA GLN A 186 5.98 -21.42 -27.08
C GLN A 186 5.33 -22.39 -28.10
N ILE A 187 3.99 -22.39 -28.19
CA ILE A 187 3.25 -23.16 -29.21
C ILE A 187 3.47 -22.60 -30.63
N ARG A 188 3.50 -21.27 -30.82
CA ARG A 188 3.78 -20.66 -32.14
C ARG A 188 5.19 -20.93 -32.65
N GLN A 189 6.20 -20.97 -31.78
CA GLN A 189 7.56 -21.29 -32.20
C GLN A 189 7.74 -22.77 -32.58
N SER A 190 6.95 -23.67 -32.00
CA SER A 190 6.98 -25.10 -32.35
C SER A 190 6.25 -25.47 -33.65
N GLN A 191 5.38 -24.60 -34.17
CA GLN A 191 4.60 -24.88 -35.40
C GLN A 191 5.14 -24.22 -36.68
N LEU A 192 6.27 -23.51 -36.61
CA LEU A 192 6.92 -22.87 -37.78
C LEU A 192 8.28 -23.51 -38.14
N ARG A 193 8.48 -24.78 -37.79
CA ARG A 193 9.59 -25.59 -38.33
C ARG A 193 9.05 -26.74 -39.18
N PHE A 194 8.72 -26.41 -40.42
CA PHE A 194 8.81 -27.29 -41.59
C PHE A 194 9.26 -26.45 -42.78
#